data_AF-A0A840IU62-F1
#
_entry.id   AF-A0A840IU62-F1
#
_cell.length_a   1.000
_cell.length_b   1.000
_cell.length_c   1.000
_cell.angle_alpha   90.00
_cell.angle_beta   90.00
_cell.angle_gamma   90.00
#
_symmetry.space_group_name_H-M   'P 1'
#
loop_
_entity.id
_entity.type
_entity.pdbx_description
1 polymer ?
#
loop_
_entity_poly.entity_id
_entity_poly.type
_entity_poly.pdbx_seq_one_letter_code
_entity_poly.pdbx_strand_id
1 'polypeptide(L)'
;MGFTTIVDALRAAGRSAGEKVGGLHGADCAEPVGRVPGAVPGGSAAAAAGRCREALAATFTEWCAEAQRFAEHLGVAADRYQQGDHAAAGVFPSATPGMRGPR
;
A
#
# COMPACT_ATOMS: atom_id res chain seq x y z
N MET A 1 8.27 -23.06 11.78
CA MET A 1 7.42 -21.86 11.65
C MET A 1 8.20 -20.84 10.85
N GLY A 2 8.39 -21.12 9.55
CA GLY A 2 9.18 -20.31 8.62
C GLY A 2 8.41 -19.10 8.13
N PHE A 3 8.98 -18.36 7.18
CA PHE A 3 8.50 -17.05 6.69
C PHE A 3 7.05 -16.97 6.20
N THR A 4 6.31 -18.09 6.16
CA THR A 4 4.90 -18.21 5.77
C THR A 4 3.98 -17.23 6.51
N THR A 5 4.09 -17.09 7.84
CA THR A 5 3.29 -16.11 8.60
C THR A 5 3.57 -14.66 8.19
N ILE A 6 4.81 -14.35 7.82
CA ILE A 6 5.22 -13.01 7.37
C ILE A 6 4.70 -12.76 5.94
N VAL A 7 4.78 -13.75 5.05
CA VAL A 7 4.24 -13.67 3.68
C VAL A 7 2.74 -13.41 3.70
N ASP A 8 1.98 -14.13 4.54
CA ASP A 8 0.53 -13.95 4.66
C ASP A 8 0.17 -12.56 5.21
N ALA A 9 0.90 -12.09 6.22
CA ALA A 9 0.71 -10.76 6.80
C ALA A 9 1.00 -9.65 5.78
N LEU A 10 2.08 -9.76 5.00
CA LEU A 10 2.43 -8.79 3.95
C LEU A 10 1.37 -8.76 2.85
N ARG A 11 0.87 -9.93 2.42
CA ARG A 11 -0.21 -10.00 1.42
C ARG A 11 -1.52 -9.43 1.94
N ALA A 12 -1.87 -9.68 3.19
CA ALA A 12 -3.05 -9.09 3.83
C ALA A 12 -2.93 -7.56 3.94
N ALA A 13 -1.77 -7.06 4.33
CA ALA A 13 -1.49 -5.63 4.39
C ALA A 13 -1.56 -4.97 3.00
N GLY A 14 -1.00 -5.61 1.97
CA GLY A 14 -1.07 -5.15 0.59
C GLY A 14 -2.50 -5.04 0.06
N ARG A 15 -3.35 -6.06 0.29
CA ARG A 15 -4.77 -6.00 -0.08
C ARG A 15 -5.52 -4.90 0.65
N SER A 16 -5.33 -4.79 1.97
CA SER A 16 -5.98 -3.74 2.76
C SER A 16 -5.54 -2.34 2.33
N ALA A 17 -4.27 -2.16 1.98
CA ALA A 17 -3.77 -0.91 1.42
C ALA A 17 -4.43 -0.60 0.07
N GLY A 18 -4.51 -1.58 -0.85
CA GLY A 18 -5.17 -1.41 -2.14
C GLY A 18 -6.66 -1.05 -2.04
N GLU A 19 -7.40 -1.70 -1.13
CA GLU A 19 -8.81 -1.37 -0.85
C GLU A 19 -8.97 0.06 -0.34
N LYS A 20 -8.10 0.50 0.58
CA LYS A 20 -8.12 1.87 1.11
C LYS A 20 -7.80 2.89 0.03
N VAL A 21 -6.78 2.64 -0.80
CA VAL A 21 -6.43 3.52 -1.94
C VAL A 21 -7.58 3.60 -2.95
N GLY A 22 -8.23 2.48 -3.25
CA GLY A 22 -9.42 2.45 -4.11
C GLY A 22 -10.57 3.28 -3.55
N GLY A 23 -10.82 3.21 -2.23
CA GLY A 23 -11.82 4.05 -1.56
C GLY A 23 -11.46 5.54 -1.58
N LEU A 24 -10.18 5.87 -1.44
CA LEU A 24 -9.68 7.25 -1.45
C LEU A 24 -9.76 7.90 -2.84
N HIS A 25 -9.51 7.15 -3.91
CA HIS A 25 -9.67 7.67 -5.28
C HIS A 25 -11.10 8.14 -5.59
N GLY A 26 -12.10 7.58 -4.90
CA GLY A 26 -13.49 8.01 -5.00
C GLY A 26 -13.86 9.24 -4.17
N ALA A 27 -12.98 9.66 -3.24
CA ALA A 27 -13.21 10.83 -2.40
C ALA A 27 -12.64 12.08 -3.09
N ASP A 28 -13.49 12.89 -3.72
CA ASP A 28 -13.11 14.23 -4.18
C ASP A 28 -12.90 15.16 -2.97
N CYS A 29 -11.75 15.03 -2.32
CA CYS A 29 -11.38 15.81 -1.14
C CYS A 29 -11.27 17.31 -1.43
N ALA A 30 -11.18 17.70 -2.69
CA ALA A 30 -11.06 19.08 -3.13
C ALA A 30 -12.42 19.74 -3.44
N GLU A 31 -13.48 18.95 -3.55
CA GLU A 31 -14.85 19.41 -3.85
C GLU A 31 -15.31 20.55 -2.91
N PRO A 32 -15.14 20.47 -1.57
CA PRO A 32 -15.60 21.53 -0.69
C PRO A 32 -14.90 22.87 -0.92
N VAL A 33 -13.60 22.84 -1.28
CA VAL A 33 -12.81 24.04 -1.60
C VAL A 33 -13.30 24.65 -2.91
N GLY A 34 -13.76 23.82 -3.86
CA GLY A 34 -14.36 24.26 -5.11
C GLY A 34 -15.67 25.04 -4.97
N ARG A 35 -16.34 24.98 -3.82
CA ARG A 35 -17.58 25.74 -3.56
C ARG A 35 -17.34 27.19 -3.15
N VAL A 36 -16.13 27.52 -2.66
CA VAL A 36 -15.79 28.85 -2.13
C VAL A 36 -15.92 29.97 -3.17
N PRO A 37 -15.47 29.82 -4.44
CA PRO A 37 -15.65 30.87 -5.45
C PRO A 37 -17.13 31.22 -5.72
N GLY A 38 -18.03 30.25 -5.60
CA GLY A 38 -19.48 30.48 -5.76
C GLY A 38 -20.10 31.20 -4.55
N ALA A 39 -19.56 30.98 -3.35
CA ALA A 39 -20.00 31.65 -2.13
C ALA A 39 -19.41 33.06 -1.96
N VAL A 40 -18.23 33.33 -2.53
CA VAL A 40 -17.52 34.62 -2.36
C VAL A 40 -17.03 35.16 -3.72
N PRO A 41 -17.93 35.61 -4.61
CA PRO A 41 -17.56 35.97 -5.97
C PRO A 41 -16.63 37.19 -6.04
N GLY A 42 -15.65 37.16 -6.94
CA GLY A 42 -14.79 38.31 -7.27
C GLY A 42 -13.78 38.74 -6.20
N GLY A 43 -13.78 38.10 -5.03
CA GLY A 43 -12.80 38.37 -3.97
C GLY A 43 -11.46 37.66 -4.19
N SER A 44 -10.40 38.15 -3.53
CA SER A 44 -9.11 37.46 -3.44
C SER A 44 -9.25 36.02 -2.89
N ALA A 45 -10.27 35.80 -2.05
CA ALA A 45 -10.66 34.49 -1.53
C ALA A 45 -11.09 33.49 -2.63
N ALA A 46 -11.80 33.93 -3.68
CA ALA A 46 -12.20 33.05 -4.79
C ALA A 46 -10.96 32.58 -5.58
N ALA A 47 -10.04 33.50 -5.88
CA ALA A 47 -8.80 33.15 -6.58
C ALA A 47 -7.88 32.26 -5.72
N ALA A 48 -7.80 32.51 -4.41
CA ALA A 48 -7.04 31.67 -3.49
C ALA A 48 -7.65 30.27 -3.35
N ALA A 49 -8.99 30.17 -3.32
CA ALA A 49 -9.69 28.88 -3.26
C ALA A 49 -9.46 28.04 -4.51
N GLY A 50 -9.45 28.65 -5.71
CA GLY A 50 -9.10 27.94 -6.96
C GLY A 50 -7.72 27.29 -6.88
N ARG A 51 -6.70 28.09 -6.52
CA ARG A 51 -5.32 27.57 -6.35
C ARG A 51 -5.22 26.51 -5.25
N CYS A 52 -5.94 26.69 -4.15
CA CYS A 52 -5.96 25.73 -3.05
C CYS A 52 -6.59 24.40 -3.47
N ARG A 53 -7.69 24.45 -4.23
CA ARG A 53 -8.34 23.25 -4.80
C ARG A 53 -7.39 22.50 -5.72
N GLU A 54 -6.72 23.20 -6.63
CA GLU A 54 -5.75 22.61 -7.57
C GLU A 54 -4.58 21.95 -6.82
N ALA A 55 -3.99 22.67 -5.87
CA ALA A 55 -2.90 22.14 -5.05
C ALA A 55 -3.34 20.90 -4.24
N LEU A 56 -4.52 20.96 -3.62
CA LEU A 56 -5.07 19.85 -2.84
C LEU A 56 -5.33 18.63 -3.72
N ALA A 57 -5.93 18.82 -4.90
CA ALA A 57 -6.18 17.74 -5.84
C ALA A 57 -4.87 17.09 -6.34
N ALA A 58 -3.86 17.90 -6.66
CA ALA A 58 -2.55 17.42 -7.08
C ALA A 58 -1.85 16.62 -5.97
N THR A 59 -1.76 17.19 -4.75
CA THR A 59 -1.15 16.52 -3.60
C THR A 59 -1.88 15.23 -3.23
N PHE A 60 -3.22 15.23 -3.27
CA PHE A 60 -4.01 14.04 -2.98
C PHE A 60 -3.77 12.92 -4.02
N THR A 61 -3.70 13.28 -5.30
CA THR A 61 -3.38 12.34 -6.39
C THR A 61 -2.00 11.72 -6.20
N GLU A 62 -0.99 12.54 -5.90
CA GLU A 62 0.38 12.08 -5.66
C GLU A 62 0.47 11.16 -4.44
N TRP A 63 -0.21 11.52 -3.35
CA TRP A 63 -0.28 10.67 -2.16
C TRP A 63 -0.97 9.33 -2.42
N CYS A 64 -2.08 9.32 -3.19
CA CYS A 64 -2.74 8.07 -3.60
C CYS A 64 -1.80 7.20 -4.44
N ALA A 65 -1.05 7.80 -5.37
CA ALA A 65 -0.07 7.07 -6.18
C ALA A 65 1.04 6.46 -5.32
N GLU A 66 1.54 7.18 -4.31
CA GLU A 66 2.56 6.66 -3.40
C GLU A 66 2.01 5.53 -2.51
N ALA A 67 0.78 5.67 -2.02
CA ALA A 67 0.10 4.62 -1.28
C ALA A 67 -0.13 3.35 -2.11
N GLN A 68 -0.44 3.50 -3.40
CA GLN A 68 -0.55 2.38 -4.34
C GLN A 68 0.80 1.67 -4.53
N ARG A 69 1.89 2.42 -4.76
CA ARG A 69 3.24 1.85 -4.85
C ARG A 69 3.64 1.11 -3.58
N PHE A 70 3.29 1.66 -2.42
CA PHE A 70 3.54 1.00 -1.14
C PHE A 70 2.81 -0.36 -1.04
N ALA A 71 1.54 -0.43 -1.46
CA ALA A 71 0.79 -1.68 -1.52
C ALA A 71 1.46 -2.73 -2.43
N GLU A 72 1.96 -2.30 -3.60
CA GLU A 72 2.70 -3.15 -4.54
C GLU A 72 4.02 -3.64 -3.96
N HIS A 73 4.77 -2.78 -3.27
CA HIS A 73 6.02 -3.15 -2.59
C HIS A 73 5.82 -4.22 -1.51
N LEU A 74 4.68 -4.21 -0.80
CA LEU A 74 4.36 -5.28 0.14
C LEU A 74 4.18 -6.64 -0.55
N GLY A 75 3.57 -6.66 -1.75
CA GLY A 75 3.47 -7.85 -2.58
C GLY A 75 4.84 -8.37 -3.02
N VAL A 76 5.69 -7.48 -3.54
CA VAL A 76 7.08 -7.81 -3.93
C VAL A 76 7.88 -8.35 -2.76
N ALA A 77 7.73 -7.77 -1.56
CA ALA A 77 8.38 -8.26 -0.35
C ALA A 77 7.91 -9.68 0.01
N ALA A 78 6.61 -9.95 -0.06
CA ALA A 78 6.05 -11.27 0.19
C ALA A 78 6.62 -12.32 -0.78
N ASP A 79 6.74 -11.99 -2.06
CA ASP A 79 7.28 -12.91 -3.06
C ASP A 79 8.77 -13.20 -2.83
N ARG A 80 9.56 -12.20 -2.43
CA ARG A 80 10.97 -12.39 -2.05
C ARG A 80 11.13 -13.30 -0.84
N TYR A 81 10.29 -13.13 0.19
CA TYR A 81 10.31 -14.03 1.35
C TYR A 81 9.92 -15.46 0.97
N GLN A 82 8.91 -15.64 0.12
CA GLN A 82 8.49 -16.96 -0.35
C GLN A 82 9.58 -17.65 -1.18
N GLN A 83 10.26 -16.92 -2.06
CA GLN A 83 11.41 -17.44 -2.82
C GLN A 83 12.57 -17.87 -1.92
N GLY A 84 12.88 -17.07 -0.89
CA GLY A 84 13.88 -17.43 0.11
C GLY A 84 13.53 -18.71 0.87
N ASP A 85 12.26 -18.88 1.25
CA ASP A 85 11.78 -20.08 1.95
C ASP A 85 11.91 -21.34 1.06
N HIS A 86 11.52 -21.23 -0.22
CA HIS A 86 11.71 -22.31 -1.21
C HIS A 86 13.19 -22.68 -1.41
N ALA A 87 14.08 -21.68 -1.50
CA ALA A 87 15.51 -21.91 -1.65
C ALA A 87 16.09 -22.61 -0.42
N ALA A 88 15.69 -22.20 0.79
CA ALA A 88 16.14 -22.83 2.04
C ALA A 88 15.64 -24.27 2.18
N ALA A 89 14.40 -24.55 1.78
CA ALA A 89 13.82 -25.90 1.80
C ALA A 89 14.56 -26.89 0.88
N GLY A 90 15.17 -26.39 -0.21
CA GLY A 90 15.99 -27.20 -1.12
C GLY A 90 17.42 -27.48 -0.61
N VAL A 91 17.91 -26.70 0.35
CA VAL A 91 19.30 -26.81 0.87
C VAL A 91 19.40 -27.75 2.06
N PHE A 92 18.34 -27.86 2.88
CA PHE A 92 18.30 -28.77 4.01
C PHE A 92 17.37 -29.94 3.71
N PRO A 93 17.87 -31.18 3.56
CA PRO A 93 16.98 -32.32 3.45
C PRO A 93 16.11 -32.38 4.70
N SER A 94 14.79 -32.49 4.52
CA SER A 94 13.82 -32.73 5.59
C SER A 94 14.38 -33.82 6.50
N ALA A 95 14.69 -33.49 7.75
CA ALA A 95 15.31 -34.42 8.68
C ALA A 95 14.49 -35.72 8.73
N THR A 96 14.98 -36.75 8.05
CA THR A 96 14.42 -38.09 8.07
C THR A 96 14.53 -38.60 9.50
N PRO A 97 13.49 -39.18 10.13
CA PRO A 97 13.60 -39.77 11.45
C PRO A 97 14.43 -41.05 11.33
N GLY A 98 15.75 -40.91 11.42
CA GLY A 98 16.69 -41.97 11.11
C GLY A 98 18.02 -41.85 11.84
N MET A 99 18.08 -41.17 12.99
CA MET A 99 19.19 -41.36 13.92
C MET A 99 18.95 -42.62 14.73
N ARG A 100 19.33 -43.79 14.19
CA ARG A 100 19.65 -44.95 15.05
C ARG A 100 20.98 -44.63 15.73
N GLY A 101 20.93 -44.40 17.04
CA GLY A 101 22.12 -44.31 17.88
C GLY A 101 22.94 -45.61 17.83
N PRO A 102 24.25 -45.52 18.12
CA PRO A 102 25.12 -46.70 18.16
C PRO A 102 24.69 -47.64 19.30
N ARG A 103 24.80 -48.95 19.04
CA ARG A 103 24.46 -50.03 19.97
C ARG A 103 25.45 -50.12 21.11
#